data_AF-A0A7S0LRK4-F1
#
_entry.id   AF-A0A7S0LRK4-F1
#
_cell.length_a   1.000
_cell.length_b   1.000
_cell.length_c   1.000
_cell.angle_alpha   90.00
_cell.angle_beta   90.00
_cell.angle_gamma   90.00
#
_symmetry.space_group_name_H-M   'P 1'
#
loop_
_entity.id
_entity.type
_entity.pdbx_description
1 polymer ?
#
loop_
_entity_poly.entity_id
_entity_poly.type
_entity_poly.pdbx_seq_one_letter_code
_entity_poly.pdbx_strand_id
1 'polypeptide(L)'
;MAHEFVQLGDSVVVCGRSTAAVELARAQLSQAIVQSGQRVISMSVDVSRADECDALAAAAVRELGQIDIWINNAGVSQTPRAPLVDTPPETLASVVGCNLLGTLHGCRSALRVMTAQGQGHVFLMDGAGSRGNPTPTSAVYGATKASVPQLCQSLQREAALSGVGVHALSPGMVMTDLLLEGNRDKPRSLRIFNILADNPDTVAAWLVPRIRGAEGNGSYIKYLTPADAIWRFVTSPWRSNRLVTVPTTGIAMHDCAAASKDGEVAVALRGSSACPSPKCERHDRTRPTAGG
;
A
#
# COMPACT_ATOMS: atom_id res chain seq x y z
N MET A 1 -1.93 -7.12 0.41
CA MET A 1 -2.36 -6.42 -0.83
C MET A 1 -2.11 -7.25 -2.07
N ALA A 2 -0.89 -7.73 -2.33
CA ALA A 2 -0.58 -8.54 -3.51
C ALA A 2 -1.52 -9.74 -3.70
N HIS A 3 -1.83 -10.46 -2.61
CA HIS A 3 -2.82 -11.55 -2.60
C HIS A 3 -4.18 -11.14 -3.19
N GLU A 4 -4.74 -10.03 -2.72
CA GLU A 4 -6.04 -9.53 -3.18
C GLU A 4 -6.02 -9.12 -4.66
N PHE A 5 -4.93 -8.50 -5.14
CA PHE A 5 -4.77 -8.19 -6.56
C PHE A 5 -4.78 -9.47 -7.41
N VAL A 6 -4.01 -10.48 -7.00
CA VAL A 6 -3.93 -11.77 -7.69
C VAL A 6 -5.30 -12.48 -7.70
N GLN A 7 -6.00 -12.52 -6.57
CA GLN A 7 -7.34 -13.09 -6.48
C GLN A 7 -8.34 -12.40 -7.40
N LEU A 8 -8.16 -11.10 -7.62
CA LEU A 8 -9.00 -10.30 -8.49
C LEU A 8 -8.59 -10.34 -9.97
N GLY A 9 -7.60 -11.17 -10.32
CA GLY A 9 -7.17 -11.42 -11.69
C GLY A 9 -6.09 -10.48 -12.20
N ASP A 10 -5.36 -9.80 -11.30
CA ASP A 10 -4.25 -8.93 -11.66
C ASP A 10 -2.91 -9.67 -11.54
N SER A 11 -2.00 -9.44 -12.49
CA SER A 11 -0.60 -9.88 -12.37
C SER A 11 0.18 -8.82 -11.57
N VAL A 12 1.07 -9.26 -10.68
CA VAL A 12 1.75 -8.33 -9.75
C VAL A 12 3.26 -8.53 -9.75
N VAL A 13 3.98 -7.43 -9.57
CA VAL A 13 5.38 -7.44 -9.13
C VAL A 13 5.39 -6.99 -7.67
N VAL A 14 5.92 -7.86 -6.81
CA VAL A 14 6.19 -7.55 -5.41
C VAL A 14 7.68 -7.32 -5.24
N CYS A 15 8.05 -6.24 -4.54
CA CYS A 15 9.43 -6.00 -4.20
C CYS A 15 9.61 -5.56 -2.76
N GLY A 16 10.82 -5.72 -2.25
CA GLY A 16 11.24 -5.36 -0.90
C GLY A 16 12.75 -5.57 -0.78
N ARG A 17 13.38 -5.09 0.30
CA ARG A 17 14.86 -5.09 0.40
C ARG A 17 15.50 -6.46 0.59
N SER A 18 14.76 -7.41 1.16
CA SER A 18 15.25 -8.74 1.46
C SER A 18 14.78 -9.73 0.40
N THR A 19 15.73 -10.28 -0.36
CA THR A 19 15.45 -11.37 -1.32
C THR A 19 14.68 -12.52 -0.68
N ALA A 20 15.09 -12.93 0.53
CA ALA A 20 14.42 -14.04 1.23
C ALA A 20 12.97 -13.70 1.60
N ALA A 21 12.71 -12.47 2.06
CA ALA A 21 11.38 -12.04 2.43
C ALA A 21 10.45 -11.94 1.20
N VAL A 22 10.97 -11.43 0.09
CA VAL A 22 10.21 -11.24 -1.15
C VAL A 22 9.93 -12.58 -1.84
N GLU A 23 10.87 -13.53 -1.82
CA GLU A 23 10.61 -14.90 -2.27
C GLU A 23 9.61 -15.63 -1.39
N LEU A 24 9.68 -15.44 -0.06
CA LEU A 24 8.69 -15.99 0.86
C LEU A 24 7.29 -15.42 0.58
N ALA A 25 7.17 -14.11 0.39
CA ALA A 25 5.92 -13.47 0.03
C ALA A 25 5.35 -14.04 -1.27
N ARG A 26 6.17 -14.23 -2.31
CA ARG A 26 5.74 -14.89 -3.55
C ARG A 26 5.31 -16.34 -3.31
N ALA A 27 6.04 -17.10 -2.49
CA ALA A 27 5.70 -18.48 -2.17
C ALA A 27 4.34 -18.58 -1.44
N GLN A 28 4.04 -17.64 -0.55
CA GLN A 28 2.74 -17.54 0.13
C GLN A 28 1.59 -17.25 -0.84
N LEU A 29 1.87 -16.65 -2.00
CA LEU A 29 0.89 -16.41 -3.06
C LEU A 29 0.68 -17.60 -4.01
N SER A 30 1.43 -18.70 -3.85
CA SER A 30 1.40 -19.87 -4.76
C SER A 30 -0.02 -20.40 -5.03
N GLN A 31 -0.86 -20.53 -4.01
CA GLN A 31 -2.23 -20.99 -4.19
C GLN A 31 -3.06 -20.00 -5.02
N ALA A 32 -2.98 -18.70 -4.72
CA ALA A 32 -3.68 -17.66 -5.46
C ALA A 32 -3.19 -17.57 -6.92
N ILE A 33 -1.89 -17.78 -7.16
CA ILE A 33 -1.28 -17.86 -8.49
C ILE A 33 -1.89 -19.00 -9.30
N VAL A 34 -1.94 -20.21 -8.71
CA VAL A 34 -2.49 -21.40 -9.39
C VAL A 34 -3.98 -21.21 -9.69
N GLN A 35 -4.75 -20.64 -8.76
CA GLN A 35 -6.19 -20.44 -8.93
C GLN A 35 -6.54 -19.36 -9.94
N SER A 36 -5.78 -18.26 -9.99
CA SER A 36 -6.05 -17.12 -10.86
C SER A 36 -5.41 -17.21 -12.24
N GLY A 37 -4.38 -18.05 -12.38
CA GLY A 37 -3.52 -18.11 -13.57
C GLY A 37 -2.68 -16.85 -13.79
N GLN A 38 -2.64 -15.92 -12.83
CA GLN A 38 -1.88 -14.68 -12.93
C GLN A 38 -0.40 -14.87 -12.63
N ARG A 39 0.41 -13.92 -13.09
CA ARG A 39 1.85 -13.93 -12.85
C ARG A 39 2.17 -13.10 -11.62
N VAL A 40 3.05 -13.64 -10.78
CA VAL A 40 3.63 -12.93 -9.63
C VAL A 40 5.14 -12.97 -9.77
N ILE A 41 5.74 -11.80 -9.86
CA ILE A 41 7.19 -11.62 -9.93
C ILE A 41 7.65 -11.05 -8.59
N SER A 42 8.75 -11.60 -8.07
CA SER A 42 9.44 -11.13 -6.88
C SER A 42 10.75 -10.47 -7.28
N MET A 43 11.07 -9.31 -6.71
CA MET A 43 12.36 -8.64 -6.94
C MET A 43 12.88 -8.00 -5.65
N SER A 44 14.17 -8.20 -5.36
CA SER A 44 14.82 -7.45 -4.27
C SER A 44 15.10 -6.02 -4.74
N VAL A 45 14.60 -5.03 -4.01
CA VAL A 45 14.71 -3.60 -4.36
C VAL A 45 14.87 -2.77 -3.09
N ASP A 46 15.94 -1.98 -3.02
CA ASP A 46 16.05 -0.85 -2.11
C ASP A 46 15.51 0.41 -2.78
N VAL A 47 14.32 0.82 -2.35
CA VAL A 47 13.66 2.02 -2.91
C VAL A 47 14.46 3.29 -2.70
N SER A 48 15.37 3.36 -1.73
CA SER A 48 16.24 4.54 -1.56
C SER A 48 17.27 4.72 -2.68
N ARG A 49 17.39 3.73 -3.57
CA ARG A 49 18.31 3.71 -4.73
C ARG A 49 17.53 3.88 -6.03
N ALA A 50 17.73 5.02 -6.70
CA ALA A 50 16.99 5.37 -7.91
C ALA A 50 17.16 4.36 -9.06
N ASP A 51 18.37 3.79 -9.21
CA ASP A 51 18.70 2.76 -10.19
C ASP A 51 17.90 1.47 -9.99
N GLU A 52 17.64 1.08 -8.74
CA GLU A 52 16.86 -0.11 -8.43
C GLU A 52 15.36 0.09 -8.68
N CYS A 53 14.81 1.29 -8.43
CA CYS A 53 13.44 1.64 -8.82
C CYS A 53 13.26 1.65 -10.34
N ASP A 54 14.23 2.18 -11.09
CA ASP A 54 14.23 2.17 -12.55
C ASP A 54 14.32 0.72 -13.08
N ALA A 55 15.14 -0.13 -12.46
CA ALA A 55 15.24 -1.55 -12.78
C ALA A 55 13.94 -2.32 -12.49
N LEU A 56 13.25 -2.01 -11.39
CA LEU A 56 11.94 -2.58 -11.05
C LEU A 56 10.89 -2.24 -12.11
N ALA A 57 10.80 -0.97 -12.52
CA ALA A 57 9.87 -0.54 -13.56
C ALA A 57 10.19 -1.22 -14.91
N ALA A 58 11.48 -1.31 -15.27
CA ALA A 58 11.90 -2.01 -16.48
C ALA A 58 11.58 -3.51 -16.45
N ALA A 59 11.74 -4.17 -15.29
CA ALA A 59 11.35 -5.56 -15.11
C ALA A 59 9.84 -5.74 -15.22
N ALA A 60 9.04 -4.88 -14.59
CA ALA A 60 7.58 -4.92 -14.71
C ALA A 60 7.11 -4.82 -16.16
N VAL A 61 7.65 -3.86 -16.93
CA VAL A 61 7.33 -3.71 -18.36
C VAL A 61 7.81 -4.90 -19.18
N ARG A 62 9.02 -5.41 -18.94
CA ARG A 62 9.56 -6.56 -19.70
C ARG A 62 8.73 -7.81 -19.46
N GLU A 63 8.43 -8.12 -18.21
CA GLU A 63 7.74 -9.35 -17.87
C GLU A 63 6.25 -9.25 -18.20
N LEU A 64 5.63 -8.09 -17.98
CA LEU A 64 4.19 -7.98 -17.99
C LEU A 64 3.59 -6.99 -19.00
N GLY A 65 4.43 -6.26 -19.75
CA GLY A 65 4.07 -5.44 -20.90
C GLY A 65 3.82 -3.97 -20.60
N GLN A 66 3.16 -3.65 -19.47
CA GLN A 66 2.82 -2.27 -19.10
C GLN A 66 2.81 -2.09 -17.57
N ILE A 67 2.55 -0.87 -17.10
CA ILE A 67 2.30 -0.55 -15.69
C ILE A 67 0.97 0.18 -15.51
N ASP A 68 -0.05 -0.51 -14.97
CA ASP A 68 -1.37 0.09 -14.71
C ASP A 68 -1.44 0.77 -13.33
N ILE A 69 -0.94 0.10 -12.29
CA ILE A 69 -1.01 0.58 -10.91
C ILE A 69 0.38 0.47 -10.27
N TRP A 70 0.86 1.58 -9.71
CA TRP A 70 2.09 1.65 -8.91
C TRP A 70 1.78 2.12 -7.50
N ILE A 71 2.18 1.34 -6.49
CA ILE A 71 1.90 1.67 -5.08
C ILE A 71 3.20 1.93 -4.32
N ASN A 72 3.47 3.19 -4.02
CA ASN A 72 4.54 3.58 -3.10
C ASN A 72 4.10 3.30 -1.66
N ASN A 73 4.28 2.05 -1.21
CA ASN A 73 3.91 1.57 0.12
C ASN A 73 5.10 1.39 1.07
N ALA A 74 6.32 1.16 0.55
CA ALA A 74 7.49 0.97 1.38
C ALA A 74 7.69 2.13 2.38
N GLY A 75 8.04 1.76 3.61
CA GLY A 75 8.36 2.71 4.65
C GLY A 75 8.96 2.03 5.88
N VAL A 76 9.69 2.81 6.65
CA VAL A 76 10.33 2.40 7.91
C VAL A 76 9.93 3.33 9.04
N SER A 77 9.85 2.77 10.24
CA SER A 77 9.64 3.52 11.49
C SER A 77 10.92 4.23 11.92
N GLN A 78 10.77 5.30 12.72
CA GLN A 78 11.90 5.89 13.44
C GLN A 78 12.13 5.07 14.73
N THR A 79 13.10 4.17 14.68
CA THR A 79 13.47 3.29 15.80
C THR A 79 14.96 3.46 16.14
N PRO A 80 15.32 3.69 17.42
CA PRO A 80 14.43 3.96 18.54
C PRO A 80 13.68 5.31 18.39
N ARG A 81 12.55 5.45 19.08
CA ARG A 81 11.90 6.75 19.23
C ARG A 81 12.69 7.59 20.22
N ALA A 82 13.12 8.78 19.80
CA ALA A 82 13.92 9.70 20.60
C ALA A 82 13.67 11.15 20.15
N PRO A 83 13.86 12.15 21.03
CA PRO A 83 13.97 13.54 20.61
C PRO A 83 14.97 13.70 19.45
N LEU A 84 14.79 14.71 18.60
CA LEU A 84 15.64 14.87 17.41
C LEU A 84 17.13 14.96 17.77
N VAL A 85 17.45 15.65 18.87
CA VAL A 85 18.82 15.83 19.37
C VAL A 85 19.51 14.53 19.76
N ASP A 86 18.73 13.48 20.06
CA ASP A 86 19.22 12.16 20.48
C ASP A 86 19.03 11.10 19.38
N THR A 87 18.49 11.48 18.22
CA THR A 87 18.25 10.53 17.13
C THR A 87 19.54 10.28 16.35
N PRO A 88 19.98 9.02 16.19
CA PRO A 88 21.21 8.73 15.45
C PRO A 88 21.12 9.17 13.99
N PRO A 89 22.21 9.73 13.40
CA PRO A 89 22.22 10.17 12.00
C PRO A 89 21.81 9.10 10.99
N GLU A 90 22.19 7.85 11.23
CA GLU A 90 21.82 6.69 10.41
C GLU A 90 20.32 6.42 10.42
N THR A 91 19.64 6.65 11.55
CA THR A 91 18.18 6.56 11.63
C THR A 91 17.54 7.70 10.83
N LEU A 92 18.08 8.92 10.90
CA LEU A 92 17.60 10.04 10.10
C LEU A 92 17.70 9.71 8.60
N ALA A 93 18.88 9.27 8.16
CA ALA A 93 19.17 8.93 6.78
C ALA A 93 18.30 7.76 6.28
N SER A 94 18.13 6.71 7.09
CA SER A 94 17.32 5.55 6.73
C SER A 94 15.83 5.91 6.54
N VAL A 95 15.26 6.68 7.48
CA VAL A 95 13.86 7.09 7.41
C VAL A 95 13.62 8.04 6.23
N VAL A 96 14.50 9.02 6.01
CA VAL A 96 14.40 9.93 4.84
C VAL A 96 14.60 9.16 3.53
N GLY A 97 15.61 8.29 3.48
CA GLY A 97 15.95 7.49 2.32
C GLY A 97 14.82 6.58 1.86
N CYS A 98 14.20 5.85 2.79
CA CYS A 98 13.09 4.96 2.44
C CYS A 98 11.78 5.74 2.21
N ASN A 99 11.35 6.56 3.17
CA ASN A 99 10.00 7.10 3.16
C ASN A 99 9.83 8.27 2.18
N LEU A 100 10.85 9.12 2.01
CA LEU A 100 10.80 10.29 1.13
C LEU A 100 11.50 10.02 -0.20
N LEU A 101 12.81 9.74 -0.19
CA LEU A 101 13.55 9.51 -1.44
C LEU A 101 12.99 8.29 -2.19
N GLY A 102 12.66 7.21 -1.47
CA GLY A 102 12.05 6.03 -2.08
C GLY A 102 10.71 6.29 -2.75
N THR A 103 9.86 7.11 -2.12
CA THR A 103 8.60 7.55 -2.74
C THR A 103 8.86 8.39 -3.99
N LEU A 104 9.83 9.31 -3.95
CA LEU A 104 10.21 10.14 -5.10
C LEU A 104 10.78 9.29 -6.26
N HIS A 105 11.64 8.33 -5.96
CA HIS A 105 12.21 7.42 -6.95
C HIS A 105 11.12 6.55 -7.59
N GLY A 106 10.25 5.94 -6.78
CA GLY A 106 9.12 5.15 -7.28
C GLY A 106 8.15 5.97 -8.13
N CYS A 107 7.76 7.17 -7.69
CA CYS A 107 6.97 8.10 -8.50
C CYS A 107 7.65 8.44 -9.82
N ARG A 108 8.95 8.79 -9.81
CA ARG A 108 9.71 9.11 -11.03
C ARG A 108 9.73 7.94 -12.02
N SER A 109 10.03 6.73 -11.56
CA SER A 109 10.08 5.54 -12.43
C SER A 109 8.70 5.18 -12.98
N ALA A 110 7.66 5.22 -12.15
CA ALA A 110 6.29 4.94 -12.54
C ALA A 110 5.75 5.96 -13.55
N LEU A 111 5.88 7.26 -13.25
CA LEU A 111 5.39 8.33 -14.12
C LEU A 111 6.07 8.31 -15.49
N ARG A 112 7.38 8.04 -15.57
CA ARG A 112 8.08 7.90 -16.85
C ARG A 112 7.45 6.82 -17.74
N VAL A 113 7.17 5.65 -17.18
CA VAL A 113 6.55 4.54 -17.91
C VAL A 113 5.10 4.86 -18.26
N MET A 114 4.29 5.27 -17.26
CA MET A 114 2.86 5.52 -17.43
C MET A 114 2.55 6.70 -18.36
N THR A 115 3.35 7.77 -18.33
CA THR A 115 3.21 8.89 -19.26
C THR A 115 3.51 8.46 -20.69
N ALA A 116 4.50 7.58 -20.92
CA ALA A 116 4.76 7.04 -22.24
C ALA A 116 3.63 6.10 -22.73
N GLN A 117 2.97 5.39 -21.81
CA GLN A 117 1.77 4.59 -22.09
C GLN A 117 0.51 5.44 -22.34
N GLY A 118 0.47 6.68 -21.84
CA GLY A 118 -0.72 7.54 -21.84
C GLY A 118 -1.79 7.14 -20.80
N GLN A 119 -1.48 6.20 -19.91
CA GLN A 119 -2.39 5.74 -18.85
C GLN A 119 -1.64 5.13 -17.67
N GLY A 120 -2.27 5.16 -16.49
CA GLY A 120 -1.81 4.50 -15.28
C GLY A 120 -2.21 5.26 -14.02
N HIS A 121 -2.01 4.63 -12.85
CA HIS A 121 -2.34 5.21 -11.56
C HIS A 121 -1.22 5.01 -10.54
N VAL A 122 -0.71 6.11 -9.99
CA VAL A 122 0.29 6.11 -8.92
C VAL A 122 -0.37 6.40 -7.58
N PHE A 123 -0.14 5.53 -6.60
CA PHE A 123 -0.68 5.65 -5.25
C PHE A 123 0.42 5.89 -4.24
N LEU A 124 0.26 6.90 -3.40
CA LEU A 124 1.18 7.21 -2.31
C LEU A 124 0.56 6.79 -0.98
N MET A 125 1.28 5.95 -0.22
CA MET A 125 0.81 5.45 1.08
C MET A 125 1.05 6.47 2.19
N ASP A 126 -0.04 7.07 2.62
CA ASP A 126 -0.10 8.01 3.70
C ASP A 126 0.01 7.35 5.08
N GLY A 127 0.34 8.12 6.12
CA GLY A 127 0.52 7.61 7.47
C GLY A 127 0.41 8.64 8.58
N ALA A 128 0.69 8.21 9.82
CA ALA A 128 0.67 9.11 10.98
C ALA A 128 1.63 10.30 10.78
N GLY A 129 1.16 11.52 11.07
CA GLY A 129 1.90 12.77 10.89
C GLY A 129 1.57 13.52 9.58
N SER A 130 0.90 12.88 8.63
CA SER A 130 0.63 13.49 7.32
C SER A 130 -0.25 14.73 7.31
N ARG A 131 -1.11 14.86 8.31
CA ARG A 131 -1.98 16.02 8.50
C ARG A 131 -1.28 17.22 9.16
N GLY A 132 0.04 17.15 9.34
CA GLY A 132 0.84 18.21 9.97
C GLY A 132 0.76 18.26 11.50
N ASN A 133 0.21 17.22 12.13
CA ASN A 133 0.19 17.12 13.58
C ASN A 133 1.62 16.91 14.12
N PRO A 134 2.00 17.55 15.24
CA PRO A 134 3.30 17.33 15.86
C PRO A 134 3.55 15.86 16.23
N THR A 135 4.75 15.36 15.94
CA THR A 135 5.16 13.99 16.22
C THR A 135 6.43 13.96 17.10
N PRO A 136 6.33 14.34 18.39
CA PRO A 136 7.47 14.31 19.30
C PRO A 136 8.03 12.88 19.40
N THR A 137 9.34 12.76 19.52
CA THR A 137 10.10 11.48 19.51
C THR A 137 10.08 10.69 18.19
N SER A 138 9.42 11.20 17.16
CA SER A 138 9.40 10.62 15.81
C SER A 138 9.35 11.71 14.74
N ALA A 139 10.13 12.78 14.94
CA ALA A 139 10.07 14.00 14.14
C ALA A 139 10.41 13.76 12.66
N VAL A 140 11.43 12.93 12.37
CA VAL A 140 11.79 12.61 10.98
C VAL A 140 10.70 11.79 10.31
N TYR A 141 10.18 10.77 10.99
CA TYR A 141 9.07 9.98 10.45
C TYR A 141 7.86 10.89 10.12
N GLY A 142 7.45 11.74 11.06
CA GLY A 142 6.36 12.69 10.85
C GLY A 142 6.61 13.64 9.68
N ALA A 143 7.83 14.19 9.57
CA ALA A 143 8.22 15.03 8.44
C ALA A 143 8.11 14.29 7.09
N THR A 144 8.58 13.04 7.00
CA THR A 144 8.47 12.23 5.78
C THR A 144 7.02 11.84 5.43
N LYS A 145 6.11 11.73 6.41
CA LYS A 145 4.69 11.51 6.13
C LYS A 145 3.96 12.81 5.79
N ALA A 146 4.38 13.95 6.35
CA ALA A 146 3.86 15.27 5.99
C ALA A 146 4.22 15.70 4.56
N SER A 147 5.28 15.14 3.96
CA SER A 147 5.59 15.41 2.55
C SER A 147 4.66 14.71 1.56
N VAL A 148 4.00 13.60 1.95
CA VAL A 148 3.15 12.80 1.04
C VAL A 148 2.00 13.62 0.43
N PRO A 149 1.18 14.37 1.22
CA PRO A 149 0.12 15.20 0.63
C PRO A 149 0.65 16.28 -0.32
N GLN A 150 1.78 16.91 0.01
CA GLN A 150 2.38 17.95 -0.81
C GLN A 150 2.90 17.37 -2.13
N LEU A 151 3.61 16.23 -2.07
CA LEU A 151 4.11 15.54 -3.25
C LEU A 151 2.95 15.09 -4.14
N CYS A 152 1.90 14.52 -3.55
CA CYS A 152 0.72 14.08 -4.27
C CYS A 152 0.07 15.26 -5.04
N GLN A 153 -0.14 16.41 -4.40
CA GLN A 153 -0.69 17.59 -5.07
C GLN A 153 0.20 18.13 -6.20
N SER A 154 1.52 18.08 -6.03
CA SER A 154 2.46 18.54 -7.05
C SER A 154 2.42 17.63 -8.27
N LEU A 155 2.55 16.32 -8.05
CA LEU A 155 2.53 15.32 -9.12
C LEU A 155 1.17 15.23 -9.82
N GLN A 156 0.05 15.47 -9.12
CA GLN A 156 -1.26 15.59 -9.75
C GLN A 156 -1.30 16.70 -10.80
N ARG A 157 -0.65 17.85 -10.53
CA ARG A 157 -0.59 18.97 -11.47
C ARG A 157 0.37 18.68 -12.63
N GLU A 158 1.49 18.03 -12.35
CA GLU A 158 2.45 17.61 -13.38
C GLU A 158 1.86 16.57 -14.35
N ALA A 159 1.08 15.62 -13.84
CA ALA A 159 0.47 14.53 -14.61
C ALA A 159 -0.87 14.89 -15.28
N ALA A 160 -1.39 16.11 -15.09
CA ALA A 160 -2.75 16.48 -15.48
C ALA A 160 -3.08 16.26 -16.98
N LEU A 161 -2.07 16.34 -17.85
CA LEU A 161 -2.23 16.17 -19.30
C LEU A 161 -1.64 14.85 -19.83
N SER A 162 -1.15 13.95 -18.96
CA SER A 162 -0.48 12.72 -19.38
C SER A 162 -1.38 11.48 -19.41
N GLY A 163 -2.66 11.61 -19.02
CA GLY A 163 -3.56 10.48 -18.85
C GLY A 163 -3.28 9.62 -17.61
N VAL A 164 -2.37 10.07 -16.72
CA VAL A 164 -1.94 9.34 -15.53
C VAL A 164 -2.58 9.95 -14.28
N GLY A 165 -3.19 9.12 -13.44
CA GLY A 165 -3.75 9.53 -12.16
C GLY A 165 -2.73 9.43 -11.02
N VAL A 166 -2.70 10.42 -10.13
CA VAL A 166 -1.90 10.38 -8.89
C VAL A 166 -2.82 10.52 -7.68
N HIS A 167 -2.68 9.60 -6.74
CA HIS A 167 -3.64 9.36 -5.67
C HIS A 167 -2.96 9.19 -4.31
N ALA A 168 -3.72 9.43 -3.24
CA ALA A 168 -3.29 9.15 -1.88
C ALA A 168 -4.09 7.97 -1.29
N LEU A 169 -3.43 7.13 -0.51
CA LEU A 169 -4.03 6.02 0.23
C LEU A 169 -3.79 6.20 1.73
N SER A 170 -4.82 6.08 2.55
CA SER A 170 -4.67 6.03 4.01
C SER A 170 -5.26 4.74 4.53
N PRO A 171 -4.44 3.75 4.91
CA PRO A 171 -4.91 2.45 5.41
C PRO A 171 -5.41 2.55 6.86
N GLY A 172 -5.20 3.69 7.52
CA GLY A 172 -5.45 3.83 8.95
C GLY A 172 -4.36 3.18 9.77
N MET A 173 -4.71 2.65 10.93
CA MET A 173 -3.80 1.88 11.76
C MET A 173 -3.88 0.41 11.34
N VAL A 174 -2.75 -0.16 10.91
CA VAL A 174 -2.69 -1.56 10.47
C VAL A 174 -1.70 -2.31 11.33
N MET A 175 -2.08 -3.49 11.81
CA MET A 175 -1.22 -4.33 12.64
C MET A 175 -0.07 -4.90 11.80
N THR A 176 1.03 -4.16 11.77
CA THR A 176 2.25 -4.48 11.03
C THR A 176 3.44 -4.40 11.97
N ASP A 177 4.56 -5.01 11.59
CA ASP A 177 5.80 -4.88 12.36
C ASP A 177 6.20 -3.41 12.55
N LEU A 178 6.01 -2.57 11.53
CA LEU A 178 6.23 -1.12 11.59
C LEU A 178 5.46 -0.44 12.73
N LEU A 179 4.20 -0.83 12.96
CA LEU A 179 3.37 -0.27 14.04
C LEU A 179 3.84 -0.73 15.43
N LEU A 180 4.23 -2.01 15.52
CA LEU A 180 4.67 -2.64 16.77
C LEU A 180 6.06 -2.16 17.18
N GLU A 181 6.91 -1.78 16.23
CA GLU A 181 8.26 -1.30 16.46
C GLU A 181 8.30 -0.09 17.42
N GLY A 182 9.08 -0.20 18.51
CA GLY A 182 9.15 0.81 19.56
C GLY A 182 7.89 0.95 20.45
N ASN A 183 6.88 0.08 20.27
CA ASN A 183 5.63 0.04 21.04
C ASN A 183 5.32 -1.31 21.69
N ARG A 184 6.11 -2.37 21.42
CA ARG A 184 5.90 -3.73 21.96
C ARG A 184 5.77 -3.76 23.49
N ASP A 185 6.53 -2.91 24.18
CA ASP A 185 6.55 -2.87 25.65
C ASP A 185 5.69 -1.75 26.23
N LYS A 186 4.79 -1.14 25.44
CA LYS A 186 3.96 0.02 25.85
C LYS A 186 2.48 -0.37 25.97
N PRO A 187 1.97 -0.70 27.16
CA PRO A 187 0.58 -1.17 27.34
C PRO A 187 -0.48 -0.18 26.85
N ARG A 188 -0.23 1.13 26.98
CA ARG A 188 -1.13 2.18 26.45
C ARG A 188 -1.20 2.16 24.92
N SER A 189 -0.05 2.01 24.24
CA SER A 189 0.00 1.89 22.78
C SER A 189 -0.73 0.63 22.31
N LEU A 190 -0.47 -0.52 22.95
CA LEU A 190 -1.13 -1.79 22.61
C LEU A 190 -2.65 -1.75 22.80
N ARG A 191 -3.15 -1.08 23.84
CA ARG A 191 -4.59 -0.83 24.02
C ARG A 191 -5.19 -0.03 22.88
N ILE A 192 -4.53 1.05 22.46
CA ILE A 192 -4.97 1.87 21.32
C ILE A 192 -4.94 1.04 20.03
N PHE A 193 -3.92 0.21 19.84
CA PHE A 193 -3.81 -0.66 18.67
C PHE A 193 -4.95 -1.68 18.61
N ASN A 194 -5.34 -2.28 19.74
CA ASN A 194 -6.49 -3.18 19.77
C ASN A 194 -7.82 -2.49 19.38
N ILE A 195 -7.97 -1.21 19.70
CA ILE A 195 -9.18 -0.44 19.40
C ILE A 195 -9.21 0.00 17.94
N LEU A 196 -8.09 0.53 17.44
CA LEU A 196 -8.04 1.22 16.16
C LEU A 196 -7.47 0.40 15.02
N ALA A 197 -6.57 -0.55 15.28
CA ALA A 197 -5.92 -1.32 14.23
C ALA A 197 -6.84 -2.40 13.66
N ASP A 198 -6.61 -2.73 12.39
CA ASP A 198 -7.12 -3.96 11.76
C ASP A 198 -5.97 -4.79 11.20
N ASN A 199 -6.26 -6.05 10.85
CA ASN A 199 -5.31 -6.95 10.21
C ASN A 199 -5.02 -6.48 8.76
N PRO A 200 -3.77 -6.58 8.29
CA PRO A 200 -3.39 -6.30 6.90
C PRO A 200 -4.33 -6.87 5.84
N ASP A 201 -4.85 -8.08 6.03
CA ASP A 201 -5.72 -8.76 5.07
C ASP A 201 -7.08 -8.07 4.96
N THR A 202 -7.66 -7.67 6.10
CA THR A 202 -8.93 -6.93 6.13
C THR A 202 -8.80 -5.58 5.44
N VAL A 203 -7.69 -4.89 5.67
CA VAL A 203 -7.43 -3.58 5.06
C VAL A 203 -7.16 -3.73 3.57
N ALA A 204 -6.40 -4.77 3.16
CA ALA A 204 -6.13 -5.06 1.77
C ALA A 204 -7.42 -5.41 0.98
N ALA A 205 -8.27 -6.29 1.52
CA ALA A 205 -9.53 -6.69 0.89
C ALA A 205 -10.48 -5.48 0.67
N TRP A 206 -10.37 -4.46 1.51
CA TRP A 206 -11.13 -3.22 1.35
C TRP A 206 -10.46 -2.23 0.37
N LEU A 207 -9.14 -2.07 0.44
CA LEU A 207 -8.38 -1.12 -0.36
C LEU A 207 -8.28 -1.53 -1.83
N VAL A 208 -7.93 -2.79 -2.10
CA VAL A 208 -7.58 -3.24 -3.46
C VAL A 208 -8.71 -3.02 -4.46
N PRO A 209 -9.98 -3.40 -4.20
CA PRO A 209 -11.08 -3.10 -5.12
C PRO A 209 -11.25 -1.61 -5.43
N ARG A 210 -10.96 -0.72 -4.47
CA ARG A 210 -11.04 0.73 -4.64
C ARG A 210 -9.85 1.32 -5.38
N ILE A 211 -8.67 0.73 -5.19
CA ILE A 211 -7.47 1.06 -5.96
C ILE A 211 -7.69 0.69 -7.43
N ARG A 212 -8.22 -0.51 -7.70
CA ARG A 212 -8.54 -0.99 -9.06
C ARG A 212 -9.63 -0.17 -9.77
N GLY A 213 -10.58 0.35 -8.99
CA GLY A 213 -11.65 1.21 -9.49
C GLY A 213 -11.34 2.70 -9.47
N ALA A 214 -10.09 3.09 -9.22
CA ALA A 214 -9.72 4.50 -9.24
C ALA A 214 -9.74 5.02 -10.69
N GLU A 215 -10.36 6.18 -10.87
CA GLU A 215 -10.42 6.87 -12.15
C GLU A 215 -9.94 8.32 -11.99
N GLY A 216 -9.55 8.93 -13.10
CA GLY A 216 -9.10 10.31 -13.13
C GLY A 216 -7.85 10.54 -12.28
N ASN A 217 -7.80 11.69 -11.61
CA ASN A 217 -6.64 12.16 -10.88
C ASN A 217 -7.06 12.77 -9.54
N GLY A 218 -6.28 12.57 -8.48
CA GLY A 218 -6.49 13.27 -7.22
C GLY A 218 -7.38 12.57 -6.17
N SER A 219 -7.74 11.31 -6.37
CA SER A 219 -8.53 10.59 -5.35
C SER A 219 -7.72 10.35 -4.06
N TYR A 220 -8.43 10.39 -2.92
CA TYR A 220 -7.87 10.06 -1.61
C TYR A 220 -8.71 8.96 -0.95
N ILE A 221 -8.23 7.72 -1.02
CA ILE A 221 -8.93 6.54 -0.50
C ILE A 221 -8.53 6.34 0.98
N LYS A 222 -9.50 6.44 1.89
CA LYS A 222 -9.28 6.34 3.34
C LYS A 222 -10.05 5.15 3.93
N TYR A 223 -9.34 4.17 4.45
CA TYR A 223 -9.94 3.03 5.16
C TYR A 223 -10.48 3.42 6.54
N LEU A 224 -9.71 4.21 7.29
CA LEU A 224 -10.08 4.69 8.62
C LEU A 224 -10.31 6.20 8.58
N THR A 225 -11.58 6.62 8.61
CA THR A 225 -11.96 8.03 8.71
C THR A 225 -12.01 8.49 10.18
N PRO A 226 -12.04 9.81 10.45
CA PRO A 226 -12.27 10.31 11.81
C PRO A 226 -13.57 9.79 12.43
N ALA A 227 -14.63 9.63 11.64
CA ALA A 227 -15.91 9.06 12.09
C ALA A 227 -15.75 7.58 12.48
N ASP A 228 -15.02 6.79 11.69
CA ASP A 228 -14.71 5.40 12.02
C ASP A 228 -13.88 5.30 13.29
N ALA A 229 -12.90 6.20 13.48
CA ALA A 229 -12.09 6.24 14.68
C ALA A 229 -12.96 6.53 15.92
N ILE A 230 -13.84 7.52 15.84
CA ILE A 230 -14.80 7.84 16.93
C ILE A 230 -15.68 6.63 17.22
N TRP A 231 -16.25 5.99 16.20
CA TRP A 231 -17.09 4.80 16.36
C TRP A 231 -16.35 3.62 17.01
N ARG A 232 -15.08 3.41 16.63
CA ARG A 232 -14.22 2.37 17.22
C ARG A 232 -13.92 2.64 18.69
N PHE A 233 -13.73 3.90 19.08
CA PHE A 233 -13.59 4.27 20.49
C PHE A 233 -14.90 4.09 21.27
N VAL A 234 -16.05 4.44 20.70
CA VAL A 234 -17.36 4.23 21.34
C VAL A 234 -17.63 2.73 21.58
N THR A 235 -17.18 1.87 20.66
CA THR A 235 -17.35 0.41 20.75
C THR A 235 -16.16 -0.31 21.41
N SER A 236 -15.26 0.42 22.08
CA SER A 236 -14.03 -0.14 22.65
C SER A 236 -14.22 -1.29 23.65
N PRO A 237 -15.30 -1.35 24.47
CA PRO A 237 -15.52 -2.47 25.40
C PRO A 237 -15.65 -3.83 24.68
N TRP A 238 -16.11 -3.84 23.43
CA TRP A 238 -16.26 -5.04 22.61
C TRP A 238 -15.10 -5.28 21.63
N ARG A 239 -14.10 -4.39 21.62
CA ARG A 239 -12.94 -4.44 20.72
C ARG A 239 -11.60 -4.67 21.44
N SER A 240 -11.62 -4.84 22.76
CA SER A 240 -10.42 -5.06 23.57
C SER A 240 -9.84 -6.48 23.36
N ASN A 241 -8.51 -6.64 23.38
CA ASN A 241 -7.77 -7.91 23.20
C ASN A 241 -8.01 -8.67 21.89
N ARG A 242 -8.45 -7.99 20.81
CA ARG A 242 -8.74 -8.64 19.52
C ARG A 242 -7.50 -8.99 18.70
N LEU A 243 -6.42 -8.21 18.80
CA LEU A 243 -5.26 -8.32 17.91
C LEU A 243 -3.95 -8.58 18.65
N VAL A 244 -3.77 -7.99 19.83
CA VAL A 244 -2.63 -8.24 20.71
C VAL A 244 -3.13 -8.39 22.13
N THR A 245 -2.71 -9.43 22.83
CA THR A 245 -3.04 -9.61 24.24
C THR A 245 -2.33 -8.52 25.06
N VAL A 246 -3.09 -7.63 25.70
CA VAL A 246 -2.51 -6.69 26.66
C VAL A 246 -2.31 -7.45 27.97
N PRO A 247 -1.08 -7.63 28.47
CA PRO A 247 -0.88 -8.39 29.70
C PRO A 247 -1.47 -7.61 30.87
N THR A 248 -2.31 -8.23 31.69
CA THR A 248 -2.71 -7.67 32.99
C THR A 248 -1.62 -7.92 34.04
N THR A 249 -0.87 -9.02 33.92
CA THR A 249 0.43 -9.28 34.58
C THR A 249 0.97 -10.59 33.99
N GLY A 250 2.28 -10.67 33.70
CA GLY A 250 2.95 -11.92 33.30
C GLY A 250 2.86 -12.27 31.81
N ILE A 251 4.01 -12.63 31.23
CA ILE A 251 4.23 -12.88 29.81
C ILE A 251 3.62 -14.22 29.38
N ALA A 252 2.81 -14.19 28.33
CA ALA A 252 2.64 -15.31 27.39
C ALA A 252 2.33 -14.74 26.00
N MET A 253 3.28 -14.87 25.07
CA MET A 253 3.08 -14.56 23.66
C MET A 253 2.30 -15.72 23.01
N HIS A 254 1.19 -15.40 22.35
CA HIS A 254 0.62 -16.27 21.31
C HIS A 254 1.10 -15.79 19.96
N ASP A 255 1.46 -16.74 19.09
CA ASP A 255 1.91 -16.52 17.72
C ASP A 255 0.87 -15.72 16.92
N CYS A 256 1.15 -14.44 16.77
CA CYS A 256 0.61 -13.64 15.69
C CYS A 256 1.64 -13.73 14.57
N ALA A 257 1.29 -14.36 13.45
CA ALA A 257 2.13 -14.39 12.27
C ALA A 257 2.38 -12.94 11.81
N ALA A 258 3.49 -12.37 12.26
CA ALA A 258 3.92 -11.03 11.90
C ALA A 258 4.30 -11.04 10.42
N ALA A 259 3.60 -10.23 9.63
CA ALA A 259 3.93 -10.02 8.24
C ALA A 259 5.33 -9.40 8.13
N SER A 260 6.10 -9.97 7.20
CA SER A 260 7.48 -9.71 6.77
C SER A 260 8.07 -8.31 7.03
N LYS A 261 9.37 -8.31 7.37
CA LYS A 261 10.21 -7.21 7.87
C LYS A 261 10.54 -6.08 6.88
N ASP A 262 10.05 -6.11 5.64
CA ASP A 262 10.54 -5.18 4.62
C ASP A 262 9.38 -4.58 3.84
N GLY A 263 9.33 -3.24 3.82
CA GLY A 263 8.29 -2.47 3.14
C GLY A 263 8.14 -2.90 1.69
N GLU A 264 6.97 -3.46 1.35
CA GLU A 264 6.70 -3.93 0.01
C GLU A 264 6.25 -2.78 -0.89
N VAL A 265 6.82 -2.65 -2.09
CA VAL A 265 6.16 -1.92 -3.19
C VAL A 265 5.49 -2.96 -4.06
N ALA A 266 4.17 -2.78 -4.25
CA ALA A 266 3.37 -3.63 -5.13
C ALA A 266 3.06 -2.86 -6.41
N VAL A 267 3.50 -3.41 -7.53
CA VAL A 267 3.11 -2.96 -8.86
C VAL A 267 2.08 -3.96 -9.37
N ALA A 268 0.88 -3.51 -9.73
CA ALA A 268 -0.20 -4.38 -10.16
C ALA A 268 -0.65 -4.02 -11.56
N LEU A 269 -0.87 -5.04 -12.38
CA LEU A 269 -1.33 -4.92 -13.76
C LEU A 269 -2.63 -5.66 -13.93
N ARG A 270 -3.55 -5.01 -14.63
CA ARG A 270 -4.81 -5.64 -14.94
C ARG A 270 -4.56 -6.67 -16.03
N GLY A 271 -4.66 -7.95 -15.68
CA GLY A 271 -4.62 -9.01 -16.68
C GLY A 271 -5.72 -8.73 -17.70
N SER A 272 -5.39 -8.73 -18.99
CA SER A 272 -6.39 -8.71 -20.05
C SER A 272 -7.12 -10.06 -20.05
N SER A 273 -8.04 -10.27 -19.13
CA SER A 273 -9.03 -11.33 -19.30
C SER A 273 -10.00 -10.85 -20.36
N ALA A 274 -9.76 -11.31 -21.60
CA ALA A 274 -10.86 -11.59 -22.48
C ALA A 274 -11.86 -12.42 -21.65
N CYS A 275 -13.03 -11.85 -21.42
CA CYS A 275 -14.12 -12.45 -20.67
C CYS A 275 -14.35 -13.90 -21.16
N PRO A 276 -14.18 -14.94 -20.33
CA PRO A 276 -14.59 -16.28 -20.71
C PRO A 276 -16.06 -16.43 -20.31
N SER A 277 -16.97 -15.82 -21.09
CA SER A 277 -18.38 -16.25 -21.06
C SER A 277 -19.03 -16.12 -22.45
N PRO A 278 -19.50 -17.23 -23.05
CA PRO A 278 -20.26 -17.20 -24.28
C PRO A 278 -21.74 -17.02 -23.93
N LYS A 279 -22.17 -15.80 -23.61
CA LYS A 279 -23.61 -15.43 -23.57
C LYS A 279 -23.84 -13.97 -23.97
N CYS A 280 -23.42 -13.63 -25.19
CA CYS A 280 -24.07 -12.58 -25.96
C CYS A 280 -24.53 -13.19 -27.28
N GLU A 281 -25.52 -14.08 -27.19
CA GLU A 281 -26.37 -14.36 -28.34
C GLU A 281 -27.14 -13.07 -28.65
N ARG A 282 -26.90 -12.60 -29.88
CA ARG A 282 -27.64 -11.55 -30.55
C ARG A 282 -29.14 -11.87 -30.44
N HIS A 283 -29.88 -11.06 -29.70
CA HIS A 283 -31.31 -10.89 -29.97
C HIS A 283 -31.43 -9.92 -31.14
N ASP A 284 -31.29 -10.47 -32.35
CA ASP A 284 -31.91 -9.92 -33.53
C ASP A 284 -33.38 -10.38 -33.50
N ARG A 285 -34.30 -9.44 -33.29
CA ARG A 285 -35.73 -9.57 -33.64
C ARG A 285 -36.40 -8.20 -33.71
N THR A 286 -36.57 -7.76 -34.96
CA THR A 286 -37.79 -7.17 -35.53
C THR A 286 -38.24 -5.78 -35.07
N ARG A 287 -38.03 -4.79 -35.97
CA ARG A 287 -38.95 -3.64 -36.15
C ARG A 287 -40.32 -4.14 -36.63
N PRO A 288 -41.41 -3.49 -36.22
CA PRO A 288 -42.59 -3.32 -37.05
C PRO A 288 -42.66 -1.88 -37.55
N THR A 289 -42.69 -1.72 -38.87
CA THR A 289 -43.24 -0.54 -39.55
C THR A 289 -44.76 -0.69 -39.63
N ALA A 290 -45.53 0.29 -39.14
CA ALA A 290 -46.76 0.86 -39.73
C ALA A 290 -47.68 1.51 -38.68
N GLY A 291 -48.17 2.72 -38.98
CA GLY A 291 -49.45 3.24 -38.49
C GLY A 291 -49.37 4.51 -37.62
N GLY A 292 -49.65 5.67 -38.24
CA GLY A 292 -49.83 6.97 -37.57
C GLY A 292 -49.52 8.13 -38.51
#